data_AF-A0A8T4JHL0-F1
#
_entry.id   AF-A0A8T4JHL0-F1
#
_cell.length_a   1.000
_cell.length_b   1.000
_cell.length_c   1.000
_cell.angle_alpha   90.00
_cell.angle_beta   90.00
_cell.angle_gamma   90.00
#
_symmetry.space_group_name_H-M   'P 1'
#
loop_
_entity.id
_entity.type
_entity.pdbx_description
1 polymer ?
#
loop_
_entity_poly.entity_id
_entity_poly.type
_entity_poly.pdbx_seq_one_letter_code
_entity_poly.pdbx_strand_id
1 'polypeptide(L)' 'MKNCIICGKELETNETDVCTTCFTVLISKYPTYNDLKEVIEWHKKNLGDLD' A
#
# COMPACT_ATOMS: atom_id res chain seq x y z
N MET A 1 12.30 -1.38 -10.64
CA MET A 1 11.36 -2.23 -9.88
C MET A 1 10.61 -1.36 -8.90
N LYS A 2 9.29 -1.54 -8.78
CA LYS A 2 8.52 -0.90 -7.72
C LYS A 2 8.33 -1.89 -6.57
N ASN A 3 8.37 -1.39 -5.35
CA ASN A 3 8.13 -2.19 -4.15
C ASN A 3 6.79 -1.77 -3.52
N CYS A 4 6.12 -2.73 -2.89
CA CYS A 4 4.89 -2.50 -2.15
C CYS A 4 5.14 -1.52 -1.00
N ILE A 5 4.36 -0.43 -0.93
CA ILE A 5 4.49 0.60 0.10
C ILE A 5 4.09 0.12 1.51
N ILE A 6 3.62 -1.12 1.65
CA ILE A 6 3.21 -1.68 2.95
C ILE A 6 4.24 -2.68 3.47
N CYS A 7 4.80 -3.53 2.60
CA CYS A 7 5.66 -4.64 3.01
C CYS A 7 7.02 -4.69 2.32
N GLY A 8 7.32 -3.76 1.40
CA GLY A 8 8.60 -3.70 0.67
C GLY A 8 8.81 -4.82 -0.36
N LYS A 9 7.88 -5.77 -0.50
CA LYS A 9 7.92 -6.82 -1.54
C LYS A 9 7.94 -6.16 -2.92
N GLU A 10 8.76 -6.69 -3.82
CA GLU A 10 8.69 -6.36 -5.25
C GLU A 10 7.28 -6.59 -5.80
N LEU A 11 6.78 -5.59 -6.53
CA LEU A 11 5.48 -5.60 -7.19
C LEU A 11 5.56 -6.27 -8.55
N GLU A 12 4.50 -7.01 -8.90
CA GLU A 12 4.32 -7.47 -10.28
C GLU A 12 4.05 -6.28 -11.21
N THR A 13 4.31 -6.44 -12.51
CA THR A 13 4.26 -5.34 -13.51
C THR A 13 2.90 -4.65 -13.61
N ASN A 14 1.83 -5.33 -13.17
CA ASN A 14 0.44 -4.89 -13.16
C ASN A 14 -0.04 -4.37 -11.79
N GLU A 15 0.77 -4.49 -10.74
CA GLU A 15 0.43 -3.96 -9.41
C GLU A 15 0.79 -2.46 -9.33
N THR A 16 -0.03 -1.68 -8.62
CA THR A 16 0.11 -0.23 -8.54
C THR A 16 1.22 0.17 -7.55
N ASP A 17 0.85 0.28 -6.28
CA ASP A 17 1.70 0.69 -5.16
C ASP A 17 1.58 -0.28 -3.98
N VAL A 18 0.52 -1.08 -3.93
CA VAL A 18 0.23 -2.04 -2.86
C VAL A 18 0.05 -3.41 -3.49
N CYS A 19 0.77 -4.42 -2.99
CA CYS A 19 0.59 -5.78 -3.49
C CYS A 19 -0.77 -6.35 -3.06
N THR A 20 -1.26 -7.33 -3.83
CA THR A 20 -2.59 -7.92 -3.63
C THR A 20 -2.81 -8.43 -2.20
N THR A 21 -1.82 -9.11 -1.61
CA THR A 21 -1.89 -9.61 -0.22
C THR A 21 -2.10 -8.48 0.79
N CYS A 22 -1.31 -7.40 0.69
CA CYS A 22 -1.45 -6.25 1.58
C CYS A 22 -2.79 -5.56 1.35
N PHE A 23 -3.24 -5.43 0.10
CA PHE A 23 -4.52 -4.82 -0.23
C PHE A 23 -5.70 -5.59 0.39
N THR A 24 -5.70 -6.92 0.31
CA THR A 24 -6.72 -7.77 0.96
C THR A 24 -6.75 -7.57 2.48
N VAL A 25 -5.58 -7.53 3.14
CA VAL A 25 -5.49 -7.28 4.59
C VAL A 25 -6.01 -5.89 4.95
N LEU A 26 -5.66 -4.87 4.16
CA LEU A 26 -6.10 -3.50 4.39
C LEU A 26 -7.61 -3.36 4.23
N ILE A 27 -8.23 -3.95 3.20
CA ILE A 27 -9.70 -3.94 3.04
C ILE A 27 -10.39 -4.59 4.25
N SER A 28 -9.84 -5.69 4.77
CA SER A 28 -10.40 -6.35 5.94
C SER A 28 -10.30 -5.52 7.22
N LYS A 29 -9.27 -4.68 7.35
CA LYS A 29 -9.05 -3.82 8.52
C LYS A 29 -9.76 -2.46 8.42
N TYR A 30 -9.87 -1.94 7.21
CA TYR A 30 -10.40 -0.62 6.87
C TYR A 30 -11.56 -0.81 5.89
N PRO A 31 -12.76 -1.18 6.39
CA PRO A 31 -13.88 -1.56 5.54
C PRO A 31 -14.49 -0.37 4.79
N THR A 32 -14.21 0.86 5.23
CA THR A 32 -14.63 2.06 4.50
C THR A 32 -13.56 2.49 3.50
N TYR A 33 -14.00 2.94 2.32
CA TYR A 33 -13.09 3.43 1.29
C TYR A 33 -12.24 4.62 1.76
N ASN A 34 -12.81 5.49 2.62
CA ASN A 34 -12.10 6.67 3.12
C ASN A 34 -10.96 6.26 4.06
N ASP A 35 -11.20 5.34 5.01
CA ASP A 35 -10.17 4.86 5.92
C ASP A 35 -9.05 4.15 5.15
N LEU A 36 -9.42 3.30 4.18
CA LEU A 36 -8.45 2.60 3.32
C LEU A 36 -7.59 3.58 2.53
N LYS A 37 -8.21 4.62 1.97
CA LYS A 37 -7.53 5.66 1.21
C LYS A 37 -6.55 6.44 2.08
N GLU A 38 -6.96 6.87 3.27
CA GLU A 38 -6.09 7.61 4.20
C GLU A 38 -4.86 6.81 4.61
N VAL A 39 -5.02 5.50 4.88
CA VAL A 39 -3.92 4.62 5.25
C VAL A 39 -2.91 4.47 4.10
N ILE A 40 -3.40 4.29 2.87
CA ILE A 40 -2.55 4.20 1.68
C ILE A 40 -1.82 5.53 1.44
N GLU A 41 -2.51 6.67 1.55
CA GLU A 41 -1.91 8.00 1.41
C GLU A 41 -0.86 8.28 2.49
N TRP A 42 -1.11 7.84 3.73
CA TRP A 42 -0.14 7.96 4.82
C TRP A 42 1.14 7.17 4.52
N HIS A 43 1.03 5.92 4.06
CA HIS A 43 2.21 5.11 3.71
C HIS A 43 3.01 5.75 2.56
N LYS A 44 2.33 6.27 1.53
CA LYS A 44 2.98 6.98 0.42
C LYS A 44 3.79 8.19 0.87
N LYS A 45 3.27 8.97 1.83
CA LYS A 45 3.94 10.18 2.34
C LYS A 45 5.14 9.83 3.20
N ASN A 46 5.04 8.84 4.07
CA ASN A 46 6.09 8.52 5.06
C ASN A 46 7.20 7.60 4.51
N LEU A 47 6.98 6.93 3.38
CA LEU A 47 8.05 6.16 2.70
C LEU A 47 8.98 7.02 1.85
N GLY A 48 8.57 8.24 1.49
CA GLY A 48 9.42 9.20 0.78
C GLY A 48 10.55 9.79 1.63
N ASP A 49 10.54 9.54 2.95
CA ASP A 49 11.54 10.03 3.91
C ASP A 49 12.63 8.98 4.25
N LEU A 50 12.64 7.83 3.55
CA LEU A 50 13.64 6.76 3.76
C LEU A 50 14.74 6.69 2.68
N ASP A 51 14.79 7.67 1.77
CA ASP A 51 15.89 7.85 0.80
C ASP A 51 17.01 8.76 1.35
#